data_AF-A0A0J9C737-F1
#
_entry.id   AF-A0A0J9C737-F1
#
_cell.length_a   1.000
_cell.length_b   1.000
_cell.length_c   1.000
_cell.angle_alpha   90.00
_cell.angle_beta   90.00
_cell.angle_gamma   90.00
#
_symmetry.space_group_name_H-M   'P 1'
#
loop_
_entity.id
_entity.type
_entity.pdbx_description
1 polymer ?
#
loop_
_entity_poly.entity_id
_entity_poly.type
_entity_poly.pdbx_seq_one_letter_code
_entity_poly.pdbx_strand_id
1 'polypeptide(L)'
;MKKRIMAVTLAAVMAVSMAGCAGSKPAGTKAAETKAASNEGSSQKADTADKDTADKDAAGTEAAGAGKADDAGAVKEGAEDKGQTDFPKKPIQIICPVKAGGDTDYNTRVIAQYLSKYLDVNVVVTNVEGGATILGMQQVLDGEPDGYTMVINGLDAYIPNMMGTTDITIDSFKTVGIPLFDNTTVLVANKASGYESIKDVVERTQAAPGTIEYGMKIGAANQVYGIAMNQEWGAQFKPMDIGNNAAKMTALLGQQTDTAVLAYALAKDYFATGEFQALCLLGSEKNELLADVPLPSEYGLKDIDCSKWFWLGVHPDTPDEVVDILSDALEQVTEDPEFVKTMEDNYLTVRYIAKKDAQDYADQFYQDTLVPYKDEFLSTSSK
;
A
#
# COMPACT_ATOMS: atom_id res chain seq x y z
N MET A 1 57.14 -27.53 -39.10
CA MET A 1 56.86 -26.54 -38.03
C MET A 1 56.36 -27.34 -36.83
N LYS A 2 57.22 -27.77 -35.89
CA LYS A 2 57.58 -27.08 -34.62
C LYS A 2 56.39 -26.42 -33.90
N LYS A 3 56.07 -26.71 -32.63
CA LYS A 3 56.42 -27.83 -31.72
C LYS A 3 55.43 -27.82 -30.51
N ARG A 4 55.32 -28.92 -29.76
CA ARG A 4 54.42 -29.07 -28.58
C ARG A 4 54.95 -28.37 -27.31
N ILE A 5 54.01 -27.90 -26.48
CA ILE A 5 53.89 -27.94 -25.01
C ILE A 5 55.18 -28.05 -24.18
N MET A 6 55.36 -27.12 -23.23
CA MET A 6 56.00 -27.38 -21.94
C MET A 6 55.49 -26.40 -20.86
N ALA A 7 55.30 -26.89 -19.63
CA ALA A 7 54.92 -26.08 -18.47
C ALA A 7 55.72 -26.55 -17.24
N VAL A 8 56.41 -25.63 -16.55
CA VAL A 8 57.11 -25.88 -15.26
C VAL A 8 57.17 -24.59 -14.43
N THR A 9 56.33 -24.52 -13.39
CA THR A 9 56.69 -24.28 -11.97
C THR A 9 57.55 -23.07 -11.52
N LEU A 10 56.87 -22.13 -10.82
CA LEU A 10 57.18 -21.54 -9.49
C LEU A 10 58.55 -20.89 -9.20
N ALA A 11 58.52 -19.61 -8.79
CA ALA A 11 59.37 -19.07 -7.71
C ALA A 11 58.71 -17.83 -7.07
N ALA A 12 58.71 -17.75 -5.73
CA ALA A 12 58.26 -16.58 -4.97
C ALA A 12 59.48 -15.87 -4.35
N VAL A 13 59.42 -14.53 -4.22
CA VAL A 13 60.37 -13.75 -3.41
C VAL A 13 59.62 -12.66 -2.65
N MET A 14 59.77 -12.65 -1.32
CA MET A 14 59.40 -11.54 -0.44
C MET A 14 60.56 -10.56 -0.30
N ALA A 15 60.25 -9.26 -0.20
CA ALA A 15 61.02 -8.26 0.53
C ALA A 15 60.01 -7.18 0.97
N VAL A 16 59.60 -7.07 2.24
CA VAL A 16 60.38 -6.59 3.42
C VAL A 16 60.87 -5.15 3.24
N SER A 17 60.08 -4.21 3.78
CA SER A 17 60.62 -3.02 4.46
C SER A 17 59.93 -2.88 5.82
N MET A 18 60.72 -2.70 6.87
CA MET A 18 60.30 -2.58 8.27
C MET A 18 60.71 -1.21 8.85
N ALA A 19 60.18 -0.92 10.04
CA ALA A 19 60.34 0.31 10.85
C ALA A 19 59.58 1.53 10.31
N GLY A 20 58.79 2.28 11.08
CA GLY A 20 58.68 2.40 12.56
C GLY A 20 58.93 3.88 12.93
N CYS A 21 58.38 4.52 13.98
CA CYS A 21 57.38 4.23 15.01
C CYS A 21 56.59 5.56 15.25
N ALA A 22 55.58 5.76 16.10
CA ALA A 22 54.93 5.07 17.23
C ALA A 22 53.43 5.52 17.25
N GLY A 23 52.49 5.18 18.14
CA GLY A 23 52.46 4.40 19.38
C GLY A 23 51.62 5.13 20.46
N SER A 24 50.36 4.71 20.64
CA SER A 24 49.55 4.98 21.84
C SER A 24 48.52 3.85 22.04
N LYS A 25 48.25 3.48 23.30
CA LYS A 25 47.43 2.32 23.70
C LYS A 25 45.93 2.69 23.85
N PRO A 26 45.00 1.71 23.83
CA PRO A 26 43.57 1.98 23.77
C PRO A 26 42.93 2.17 25.16
N ALA A 27 41.83 2.93 25.19
CA ALA A 27 40.80 2.81 26.23
C ALA A 27 39.69 1.88 25.70
N GLY A 28 39.29 0.91 26.52
CA GLY A 28 38.21 -0.02 26.19
C GLY A 28 36.87 0.37 26.82
N THR A 29 35.90 -0.57 26.75
CA THR A 29 34.49 -0.46 27.17
C THR A 29 33.64 0.56 26.38
N LYS A 30 32.37 0.27 26.04
CA LYS A 30 31.52 -0.89 26.38
C LYS A 30 30.50 -1.12 25.26
N ALA A 31 30.33 -2.36 24.79
CA ALA A 31 29.17 -2.71 23.98
C ALA A 31 27.92 -2.76 24.87
N ALA A 32 26.82 -2.17 24.40
CA ALA A 32 25.53 -2.25 25.07
C ALA A 32 24.73 -3.41 24.48
N GLU A 33 24.74 -4.56 25.16
CA GLU A 33 23.80 -5.64 24.89
C GLU A 33 22.40 -5.20 25.34
N THR A 34 21.50 -4.93 24.41
CA THR A 34 20.07 -4.78 24.73
C THR A 34 19.44 -6.16 24.84
N LYS A 35 19.11 -6.58 26.06
CA LYS A 35 18.45 -7.86 26.33
C LYS A 35 17.07 -7.91 25.68
N ALA A 36 16.80 -8.99 24.94
CA ALA A 36 15.44 -9.42 24.66
C ALA A 36 14.75 -9.80 25.98
N ALA A 37 13.53 -9.30 26.18
CA ALA A 37 12.65 -9.74 27.26
C ALA A 37 11.64 -10.75 26.70
N SER A 38 11.95 -12.03 26.82
CA SER A 38 10.98 -13.11 26.65
C SER A 38 9.97 -13.07 27.80
N ASN A 39 8.67 -13.11 27.50
CA ASN A 39 7.63 -13.39 28.49
C ASN A 39 6.76 -14.56 28.01
N GLU A 40 7.23 -15.79 28.28
CA GLU A 40 6.39 -16.99 28.26
C GLU A 40 5.95 -17.30 29.68
N GLY A 41 4.67 -17.63 29.84
CA GLY A 41 4.11 -18.10 31.11
C GLY A 41 2.69 -17.55 31.33
N SER A 42 1.67 -18.37 31.55
CA SER A 42 1.60 -19.83 31.47
C SER A 42 0.13 -20.23 31.36
N SER A 43 -0.19 -21.20 30.51
CA SER A 43 -1.51 -21.82 30.52
C SER A 43 -1.65 -22.73 31.74
N GLN A 44 -2.78 -22.63 32.44
CA GLN A 44 -3.29 -23.71 33.29
C GLN A 44 -4.81 -23.80 33.15
N LYS A 45 -5.29 -25.05 33.11
CA LYS A 45 -6.67 -25.45 32.84
C LYS A 45 -7.06 -26.48 33.92
N ALA A 46 -8.37 -26.72 34.07
CA ALA A 46 -9.02 -27.53 35.11
C ALA A 46 -9.23 -26.73 36.43
N ASP A 47 -10.31 -26.93 37.19
CA ASP A 47 -11.19 -28.12 37.23
C ASP A 47 -12.71 -27.82 37.21
N THR A 48 -13.46 -28.86 36.89
CA THR A 48 -14.93 -28.97 37.02
C THR A 48 -15.37 -29.16 38.47
N ALA A 49 -16.49 -28.56 38.87
CA ALA A 49 -17.40 -29.17 39.85
C ALA A 49 -18.83 -28.60 39.75
N ASP A 50 -19.78 -29.49 39.57
CA ASP A 50 -21.24 -29.29 39.62
C ASP A 50 -21.74 -29.23 41.08
N LYS A 51 -22.84 -28.49 41.35
CA LYS A 51 -23.97 -28.96 42.19
C LYS A 51 -25.10 -27.95 42.48
N ASP A 52 -26.29 -28.36 42.03
CA ASP A 52 -27.56 -28.50 42.78
C ASP A 52 -28.30 -27.32 43.46
N THR A 53 -29.63 -27.37 43.21
CA THR A 53 -30.82 -26.81 43.90
C THR A 53 -31.39 -25.50 43.32
N ALA A 54 -32.57 -25.44 42.66
CA ALA A 54 -33.85 -26.18 42.68
C ALA A 54 -34.85 -25.77 43.79
N ASP A 55 -35.78 -24.85 43.47
CA ASP A 55 -37.25 -25.07 43.44
C ASP A 55 -37.95 -23.85 42.79
N LYS A 56 -38.88 -24.03 41.83
CA LYS A 56 -40.36 -24.10 41.95
C LYS A 56 -40.98 -22.82 42.54
N ASP A 57 -41.97 -22.17 41.91
CA ASP A 57 -43.30 -22.68 41.50
C ASP A 57 -43.85 -21.88 40.29
N ALA A 58 -44.45 -22.52 39.28
CA ALA A 58 -45.90 -22.72 39.07
C ALA A 58 -46.71 -21.44 38.74
N ALA A 59 -47.71 -21.41 37.85
CA ALA A 59 -48.17 -22.17 36.68
C ALA A 59 -49.61 -21.69 36.40
N GLY A 60 -50.02 -21.64 35.12
CA GLY A 60 -51.44 -21.56 34.72
C GLY A 60 -52.01 -20.15 34.47
N THR A 61 -53.02 -19.95 33.62
CA THR A 61 -53.76 -20.90 32.72
C THR A 61 -54.53 -20.08 31.67
N GLU A 62 -54.54 -20.52 30.40
CA GLU A 62 -55.56 -20.39 29.30
C GLU A 62 -56.43 -19.10 29.15
N ALA A 63 -57.08 -18.77 28.03
CA ALA A 63 -57.56 -19.57 26.91
C ALA A 63 -57.72 -18.76 25.60
N ALA A 64 -57.99 -19.47 24.51
CA ALA A 64 -58.21 -18.91 23.18
C ALA A 64 -59.59 -18.26 22.98
N GLY A 65 -59.70 -17.37 22.00
CA GLY A 65 -60.96 -16.86 21.46
C GLY A 65 -60.81 -16.46 19.99
N ALA A 66 -61.43 -17.23 19.09
CA ALA A 66 -61.44 -16.92 17.66
C ALA A 66 -62.67 -16.07 17.30
N GLY A 67 -62.48 -15.06 16.45
CA GLY A 67 -63.57 -14.26 15.90
C GLY A 67 -63.10 -13.49 14.66
N LYS A 68 -63.73 -13.79 13.51
CA LYS A 68 -63.47 -13.12 12.23
C LYS A 68 -64.72 -12.36 11.81
N ALA A 69 -64.60 -11.05 11.59
CA ALA A 69 -65.55 -10.24 10.83
C ALA A 69 -64.79 -9.03 10.26
N ASP A 70 -65.06 -8.72 9.00
CA ASP A 70 -64.34 -7.72 8.22
C ASP A 70 -64.93 -6.31 8.45
N ASP A 71 -64.08 -5.28 8.54
CA ASP A 71 -64.48 -3.90 8.20
C ASP A 71 -63.31 -3.14 7.55
N ALA A 72 -63.64 -2.32 6.55
CA ALA A 72 -62.67 -1.67 5.67
C ALA A 72 -62.37 -0.24 6.16
N GLY A 73 -61.35 -0.09 7.01
CA GLY A 73 -60.92 1.20 7.57
C GLY A 73 -59.63 1.73 6.95
N ALA A 74 -59.76 2.65 5.99
CA ALA A 74 -58.75 3.55 5.43
C ALA A 74 -57.27 3.30 5.82
N VAL A 75 -56.48 2.77 4.87
CA VAL A 75 -55.02 2.84 4.93
C VAL A 75 -54.61 4.30 4.93
N LYS A 76 -54.19 4.82 6.08
CA LYS A 76 -53.28 5.97 6.07
C LYS A 76 -51.99 5.46 5.48
N GLU A 77 -51.67 5.92 4.28
CA GLU A 77 -50.29 5.90 3.79
C GLU A 77 -49.45 6.55 4.87
N GLY A 78 -48.65 5.74 5.56
CA GLY A 78 -47.58 6.28 6.37
C GLY A 78 -46.68 7.02 5.39
N ALA A 79 -46.54 8.32 5.57
CA ALA A 79 -45.40 9.00 4.99
C ALA A 79 -44.17 8.20 5.44
N GLU A 80 -43.37 7.75 4.48
CA GLU A 80 -42.04 7.25 4.78
C GLU A 80 -41.34 8.40 5.50
N ASP A 81 -41.23 8.26 6.82
CA ASP A 81 -40.30 9.04 7.60
C ASP A 81 -38.94 8.67 7.00
N LYS A 82 -38.40 9.59 6.19
CA LYS A 82 -36.99 9.58 5.81
C LYS A 82 -36.23 9.90 7.08
N GLY A 83 -36.21 8.90 7.96
CA GLY A 83 -35.71 9.00 9.32
C GLY A 83 -34.30 9.55 9.21
N GLN A 84 -34.09 10.71 9.83
CA GLN A 84 -32.79 11.35 9.83
C GLN A 84 -31.79 10.32 10.35
N THR A 85 -30.93 9.82 9.46
CA THR A 85 -30.14 8.64 9.77
C THR A 85 -29.22 8.96 10.94
N ASP A 86 -29.29 8.12 11.96
CA ASP A 86 -28.74 8.38 13.28
C ASP A 86 -27.22 8.06 13.32
N PHE A 87 -26.57 8.10 12.15
CA PHE A 87 -25.18 7.74 11.88
C PHE A 87 -24.28 9.00 11.79
N PRO A 88 -23.06 9.00 12.34
CA PRO A 88 -22.46 7.98 13.21
C PRO A 88 -22.65 8.27 14.71
N LYS A 89 -22.70 7.22 15.55
CA LYS A 89 -22.81 7.31 17.04
C LYS A 89 -21.76 6.51 17.82
N LYS A 90 -20.96 5.71 17.13
CA LYS A 90 -19.86 4.90 17.69
C LYS A 90 -18.61 5.11 16.83
N PRO A 91 -17.40 4.78 17.32
CA PRO A 91 -16.18 4.86 16.53
C PRO A 91 -16.28 4.07 15.21
N ILE A 92 -15.66 4.61 14.16
CA ILE A 92 -15.56 3.98 12.85
C ILE A 92 -14.15 3.37 12.72
N GLN A 93 -14.04 2.19 12.12
CA GLN A 93 -12.78 1.51 11.84
C GLN A 93 -12.44 1.61 10.35
N ILE A 94 -11.23 2.04 10.02
CA ILE A 94 -10.65 1.89 8.68
C ILE A 94 -9.66 0.72 8.70
N ILE A 95 -9.96 -0.30 7.91
CA ILE A 95 -9.07 -1.41 7.62
C ILE A 95 -8.06 -0.99 6.56
N CYS A 96 -6.79 -0.95 6.95
CA CYS A 96 -5.66 -0.73 6.06
C CYS A 96 -5.05 -2.11 5.74
N PRO A 97 -5.21 -2.66 4.51
CA PRO A 97 -4.92 -4.06 4.20
C PRO A 97 -3.42 -4.34 3.95
N VAL A 98 -2.55 -3.52 4.55
CA VAL A 98 -1.09 -3.58 4.47
C VAL A 98 -0.44 -3.35 5.83
N LYS A 99 0.83 -3.71 5.94
CA LYS A 99 1.64 -3.50 7.14
C LYS A 99 1.75 -2.02 7.53
N ALA A 100 1.76 -1.76 8.83
CA ALA A 100 2.00 -0.43 9.38
C ALA A 100 3.38 0.14 8.95
N GLY A 101 3.47 1.47 8.83
CA GLY A 101 4.69 2.19 8.45
C GLY A 101 4.98 2.28 6.94
N GLY A 102 4.02 1.93 6.08
CA GLY A 102 4.06 2.23 4.64
C GLY A 102 3.41 3.58 4.27
N ASP A 103 3.45 3.93 2.97
CA ASP A 103 2.70 5.05 2.38
C ASP A 103 1.20 4.95 2.65
N THR A 104 0.58 3.82 2.31
CA THR A 104 -0.86 3.62 2.56
C THR A 104 -1.21 3.79 4.04
N ASP A 105 -0.40 3.26 4.96
CA ASP A 105 -0.63 3.38 6.41
C ASP A 105 -0.52 4.82 6.90
N TYR A 106 0.50 5.56 6.47
CA TYR A 106 0.65 6.99 6.78
C TYR A 106 -0.56 7.80 6.27
N ASN A 107 -0.90 7.65 4.98
CA ASN A 107 -2.01 8.36 4.36
C ASN A 107 -3.34 8.03 5.06
N THR A 108 -3.59 6.75 5.38
CA THR A 108 -4.79 6.32 6.12
C THR A 108 -4.90 7.00 7.48
N ARG A 109 -3.80 7.11 8.23
CA ARG A 109 -3.79 7.70 9.58
C ARG A 109 -4.10 9.20 9.54
N VAL A 110 -3.57 9.92 8.55
CA VAL A 110 -3.91 11.34 8.38
C VAL A 110 -5.38 11.49 7.96
N ILE A 111 -5.85 10.73 6.95
CA ILE A 111 -7.27 10.76 6.53
C ILE A 111 -8.20 10.47 7.72
N ALA A 112 -7.91 9.44 8.54
CA ALA A 112 -8.69 9.10 9.72
C ALA A 112 -8.72 10.22 10.78
N GLN A 113 -7.61 10.93 11.00
CA GLN A 113 -7.56 12.07 11.92
C GLN A 113 -8.53 13.18 11.51
N TYR A 114 -8.56 13.53 10.21
CA TYR A 114 -9.46 14.58 9.72
C TYR A 114 -10.90 14.09 9.55
N LEU A 115 -11.15 12.83 9.15
CA LEU A 115 -12.49 12.25 9.19
C LEU A 115 -13.08 12.29 10.61
N SER A 116 -12.26 12.06 11.65
CA SER A 116 -12.72 12.16 13.04
C SER A 116 -13.23 13.57 13.41
N LYS A 117 -12.63 14.62 12.82
CA LYS A 117 -13.03 16.02 13.01
C LYS A 117 -14.38 16.32 12.34
N TYR A 118 -14.63 15.77 11.15
CA TYR A 118 -15.83 16.05 10.37
C TYR A 118 -17.02 15.13 10.68
N LEU A 119 -16.78 13.93 11.22
CA LEU A 119 -17.81 12.98 11.63
C LEU A 119 -18.18 13.05 13.13
N ASP A 120 -17.48 13.87 13.93
CA ASP A 120 -17.61 14.01 15.40
C ASP A 120 -17.57 12.66 16.18
N VAL A 121 -16.88 11.66 15.61
CA VAL A 121 -16.61 10.35 16.22
C VAL A 121 -15.17 9.95 15.97
N ASN A 122 -14.61 9.10 16.84
CA ASN A 122 -13.26 8.58 16.64
C ASN A 122 -13.21 7.67 15.39
N VAL A 123 -12.31 7.95 14.46
CA VAL A 123 -11.99 7.06 13.33
C VAL A 123 -10.63 6.41 13.59
N VAL A 124 -10.61 5.07 13.69
CA VAL A 124 -9.42 4.30 14.10
C VAL A 124 -8.88 3.43 12.96
N VAL A 125 -7.56 3.40 12.80
CA VAL A 125 -6.88 2.62 11.75
C VAL A 125 -6.42 1.29 12.28
N THR A 126 -6.79 0.20 11.59
CA THR A 126 -6.34 -1.17 11.92
C THR A 126 -5.66 -1.80 10.71
N ASN A 127 -4.42 -2.26 10.88
CA ASN A 127 -3.66 -2.91 9.82
C ASN A 127 -3.97 -4.41 9.76
N VAL A 128 -4.39 -4.89 8.59
CA VAL A 128 -4.75 -6.31 8.35
C VAL A 128 -4.02 -6.80 7.10
N GLU A 129 -2.74 -7.14 7.26
CA GLU A 129 -1.90 -7.58 6.14
C GLU A 129 -2.11 -9.06 5.78
N GLY A 130 -2.07 -9.37 4.49
CA GLY A 130 -2.04 -10.74 3.97
C GLY A 130 -2.75 -10.92 2.64
N GLY A 131 -2.39 -11.98 1.91
CA GLY A 131 -3.02 -12.32 0.62
C GLY A 131 -2.98 -11.20 -0.42
N ALA A 132 -1.90 -10.42 -0.48
CA ALA A 132 -1.78 -9.24 -1.35
C ALA A 132 -2.98 -8.27 -1.24
N THR A 133 -3.40 -7.97 -0.01
CA THR A 133 -4.56 -7.15 0.42
C THR A 133 -5.89 -7.89 0.58
N ILE A 134 -6.03 -9.16 0.11
CA ILE A 134 -7.26 -9.95 0.27
C ILE A 134 -7.79 -9.97 1.71
N LEU A 135 -6.95 -10.24 2.72
CA LEU A 135 -7.46 -10.49 4.07
C LEU A 135 -8.14 -9.26 4.70
N GLY A 136 -7.58 -8.07 4.49
CA GLY A 136 -8.19 -6.83 4.96
C GLY A 136 -9.44 -6.44 4.17
N MET A 137 -9.47 -6.71 2.85
CA MET A 137 -10.66 -6.50 2.03
C MET A 137 -11.80 -7.45 2.44
N GLN A 138 -11.51 -8.74 2.61
CA GLN A 138 -12.46 -9.75 3.06
C GLN A 138 -13.05 -9.42 4.44
N GLN A 139 -12.25 -8.90 5.38
CA GLN A 139 -12.74 -8.52 6.70
C GLN A 139 -13.85 -7.46 6.65
N VAL A 140 -13.88 -6.59 5.63
CA VAL A 140 -14.94 -5.59 5.45
C VAL A 140 -16.16 -6.18 4.72
N LEU A 141 -15.96 -7.17 3.84
CA LEU A 141 -17.05 -7.91 3.17
C LEU A 141 -17.73 -8.93 4.09
N ASP A 142 -17.02 -9.47 5.09
CA ASP A 142 -17.57 -10.34 6.14
C ASP A 142 -18.21 -9.52 7.29
N GLY A 143 -18.14 -8.19 7.23
CA GLY A 143 -18.62 -7.27 8.25
C GLY A 143 -20.09 -6.86 8.08
N GLU A 144 -20.62 -6.16 9.09
CA GLU A 144 -21.99 -5.64 9.03
C GLU A 144 -22.11 -4.49 7.99
N PRO A 145 -23.22 -4.39 7.24
CA PRO A 145 -23.50 -3.30 6.30
C PRO A 145 -23.89 -1.98 7.00
N ASP A 146 -23.28 -1.66 8.14
CA ASP A 146 -23.65 -0.51 8.99
C ASP A 146 -22.78 0.74 8.77
N GLY A 147 -21.80 0.68 7.88
CA GLY A 147 -20.88 1.78 7.54
C GLY A 147 -19.81 2.10 8.58
N TYR A 148 -19.77 1.39 9.72
CA TYR A 148 -18.75 1.62 10.75
C TYR A 148 -17.45 0.85 10.50
N THR A 149 -17.41 -0.01 9.47
CA THR A 149 -16.19 -0.63 8.97
C THR A 149 -15.96 -0.19 7.52
N MET A 150 -14.86 0.51 7.29
CA MET A 150 -14.41 0.94 5.97
C MET A 150 -13.14 0.16 5.60
N VAL A 151 -12.88 -0.05 4.31
CA VAL A 151 -11.56 -0.38 3.78
C VAL A 151 -10.96 0.84 3.12
N ILE A 152 -9.64 0.98 3.17
CA ILE A 152 -8.87 1.86 2.27
C ILE A 152 -7.87 1.03 1.48
N ASN A 153 -7.81 1.21 0.18
CA ASN A 153 -6.81 0.56 -0.67
C ASN A 153 -6.45 1.47 -1.85
N GLY A 154 -5.63 0.98 -2.77
CA GLY A 154 -5.35 1.65 -4.05
C GLY A 154 -5.40 0.67 -5.20
N LEU A 155 -4.57 0.91 -6.22
CA LEU A 155 -4.39 0.03 -7.37
C LEU A 155 -3.99 -1.42 -6.99
N ASP A 156 -3.30 -1.61 -5.86
CA ASP A 156 -2.92 -2.94 -5.34
C ASP A 156 -4.13 -3.85 -5.08
N ALA A 157 -5.35 -3.30 -4.95
CA ALA A 157 -6.60 -4.08 -4.85
C ALA A 157 -6.86 -4.99 -6.06
N TYR A 158 -6.41 -4.61 -7.26
CA TYR A 158 -6.61 -5.39 -8.48
C TYR A 158 -5.56 -6.49 -8.69
N ILE A 159 -4.41 -6.43 -7.99
CA ILE A 159 -3.32 -7.40 -8.18
C ILE A 159 -3.77 -8.84 -7.87
N PRO A 160 -4.47 -9.13 -6.76
CA PRO A 160 -5.02 -10.46 -6.50
C PRO A 160 -5.99 -10.96 -7.58
N ASN A 161 -6.85 -10.10 -8.11
CA ASN A 161 -7.76 -10.46 -9.20
C ASN A 161 -7.00 -10.73 -10.51
N MET A 162 -6.00 -9.91 -10.83
CA MET A 162 -5.12 -10.13 -11.97
C MET A 162 -4.36 -11.46 -11.86
N MET A 163 -3.95 -11.86 -10.64
CA MET A 163 -3.37 -13.17 -10.31
C MET A 163 -4.36 -14.34 -10.35
N GLY A 164 -5.68 -14.08 -10.43
CA GLY A 164 -6.73 -15.11 -10.34
C GLY A 164 -6.85 -15.75 -8.95
N THR A 165 -6.43 -15.06 -7.89
CA THR A 165 -6.49 -15.56 -6.49
C THR A 165 -7.76 -15.11 -5.76
N THR A 166 -8.51 -14.17 -6.32
CA THR A 166 -9.81 -13.71 -5.83
C THR A 166 -10.59 -12.98 -6.93
N ASP A 167 -11.90 -12.84 -6.76
CA ASP A 167 -12.73 -11.93 -7.55
C ASP A 167 -12.97 -10.57 -6.85
N ILE A 168 -12.39 -10.36 -5.66
CA ILE A 168 -12.51 -9.11 -4.90
C ILE A 168 -11.70 -7.99 -5.56
N THR A 169 -12.39 -6.91 -5.92
CA THR A 169 -11.87 -5.63 -6.47
C THR A 169 -12.57 -4.45 -5.78
N ILE A 170 -12.38 -3.22 -6.27
CA ILE A 170 -13.18 -2.06 -5.81
C ILE A 170 -14.69 -2.24 -6.04
N ASP A 171 -15.09 -3.03 -7.05
CA ASP A 171 -16.50 -3.31 -7.39
C ASP A 171 -17.21 -4.15 -6.33
N SER A 172 -16.44 -4.83 -5.47
CA SER A 172 -16.99 -5.59 -4.35
C SER A 172 -17.49 -4.69 -3.21
N PHE A 173 -17.20 -3.39 -3.26
CA PHE A 173 -17.51 -2.42 -2.22
C PHE A 173 -18.46 -1.33 -2.72
N LYS A 174 -19.25 -0.76 -1.81
CA LYS A 174 -19.87 0.53 -2.08
C LYS A 174 -18.84 1.61 -1.79
N THR A 175 -18.38 2.28 -2.85
CA THR A 175 -17.27 3.23 -2.75
C THR A 175 -17.72 4.55 -2.14
N VAL A 176 -16.92 5.08 -1.22
CA VAL A 176 -17.11 6.38 -0.55
C VAL A 176 -16.41 7.48 -1.36
N GLY A 177 -15.21 7.21 -1.86
CA GLY A 177 -14.49 8.10 -2.77
C GLY A 177 -12.97 7.96 -2.68
N ILE A 178 -12.27 8.78 -3.47
CA ILE A 178 -10.82 8.95 -3.48
C ILE A 178 -10.52 10.38 -3.02
N PRO A 179 -9.81 10.62 -1.89
CA PRO A 179 -9.47 11.97 -1.42
C PRO A 179 -8.05 12.40 -1.79
N LEU A 180 -7.21 11.49 -2.29
CA LEU A 180 -5.76 11.64 -2.30
C LEU A 180 -5.09 10.88 -3.45
N PHE A 181 -4.17 11.57 -4.12
CA PHE A 181 -3.35 11.09 -5.21
C PHE A 181 -1.86 11.22 -4.88
N ASP A 182 -1.09 10.20 -5.22
CA ASP A 182 0.37 10.12 -5.10
C ASP A 182 0.98 10.07 -6.50
N ASN A 183 1.19 11.26 -7.05
CA ASN A 183 1.92 11.47 -8.30
C ASN A 183 3.41 11.70 -7.98
N THR A 184 3.97 10.98 -6.99
CA THR A 184 5.37 11.10 -6.55
C THR A 184 6.19 9.85 -6.85
N THR A 185 5.60 8.83 -7.47
CA THR A 185 6.31 7.60 -7.86
C THR A 185 7.47 7.93 -8.81
N VAL A 186 8.69 7.53 -8.44
CA VAL A 186 9.91 7.76 -9.24
C VAL A 186 10.66 6.45 -9.46
N LEU A 187 11.34 6.32 -10.60
CA LEU A 187 12.48 5.41 -10.70
C LEU A 187 13.68 6.10 -10.05
N VAL A 188 14.26 5.48 -9.04
CA VAL A 188 15.38 6.00 -8.25
C VAL A 188 16.62 5.12 -8.40
N ALA A 189 17.79 5.73 -8.27
CA ALA A 189 19.05 5.04 -8.04
C ALA A 189 19.81 5.67 -6.86
N ASN A 190 20.79 4.93 -6.33
CA ASN A 190 21.80 5.53 -5.45
C ASN A 190 22.68 6.50 -6.26
N LYS A 191 22.93 7.71 -5.75
CA LYS A 191 23.72 8.74 -6.45
C LYS A 191 25.15 8.28 -6.77
N ALA A 192 25.71 7.38 -5.96
CA ALA A 192 27.05 6.81 -6.16
C ALA A 192 27.14 5.82 -7.33
N SER A 193 26.01 5.39 -7.93
CA SER A 193 25.99 4.48 -9.10
C SER A 193 26.62 5.07 -10.37
N GLY A 194 26.70 6.40 -10.48
CA GLY A 194 27.17 7.09 -11.69
C GLY A 194 26.22 6.95 -12.87
N TYR A 195 24.92 6.79 -12.62
CA TYR A 195 23.88 6.97 -13.64
C TYR A 195 23.56 8.45 -13.85
N GLU A 196 23.58 8.90 -15.10
CA GLU A 196 23.43 10.32 -15.43
C GLU A 196 21.98 10.72 -15.66
N SER A 197 21.17 9.83 -16.25
CA SER A 197 19.76 10.05 -16.60
C SER A 197 19.03 8.73 -16.79
N ILE A 198 17.69 8.75 -16.90
CA ILE A 198 16.94 7.55 -17.27
C ILE A 198 17.39 6.97 -18.62
N LYS A 199 17.74 7.82 -19.60
CA LYS A 199 18.23 7.39 -20.91
C LYS A 199 19.54 6.61 -20.82
N ASP A 200 20.49 7.13 -20.05
CA ASP A 200 21.77 6.45 -19.77
C ASP A 200 21.55 5.08 -19.11
N VAL A 201 20.61 4.97 -18.18
CA VAL A 201 20.24 3.67 -17.57
C VAL A 201 19.66 2.72 -18.62
N VAL A 202 18.68 3.15 -19.42
CA VAL A 202 18.06 2.30 -20.47
C VAL A 202 19.10 1.83 -21.49
N GLU A 203 19.96 2.72 -21.99
CA GLU A 203 21.06 2.37 -22.91
C GLU A 203 22.04 1.36 -22.28
N ARG A 204 22.38 1.51 -20.99
CA ARG A 204 23.20 0.54 -20.27
C ARG A 204 22.50 -0.82 -20.10
N THR A 205 21.19 -0.87 -19.84
CA THR A 205 20.45 -2.15 -19.79
C THR A 205 20.49 -2.86 -21.15
N GLN A 206 20.34 -2.13 -22.25
CA GLN A 206 20.37 -2.70 -23.60
C GLN A 206 21.76 -3.19 -24.00
N ALA A 207 22.82 -2.49 -23.58
CA ALA A 207 24.20 -2.89 -23.81
C ALA A 207 24.62 -4.13 -22.98
N ALA A 208 24.05 -4.30 -21.78
CA ALA A 208 24.29 -5.43 -20.88
C ALA A 208 22.99 -5.96 -20.27
N PRO A 209 22.18 -6.74 -21.02
CA PRO A 209 20.89 -7.23 -20.55
C PRO A 209 20.99 -8.04 -19.25
N GLY A 210 20.11 -7.73 -18.29
CA GLY A 210 20.04 -8.43 -17.01
C GLY A 210 21.15 -8.10 -16.01
N THR A 211 21.97 -7.07 -16.24
CA THR A 211 23.01 -6.64 -15.27
C THR A 211 22.59 -5.53 -14.32
N ILE A 212 21.64 -4.67 -14.71
CA ILE A 212 21.11 -3.61 -13.85
C ILE A 212 19.87 -4.12 -13.13
N GLU A 213 19.89 -4.10 -11.81
CA GLU A 213 18.82 -4.60 -10.96
C GLU A 213 17.71 -3.57 -10.75
N TYR A 214 16.48 -4.09 -10.75
CA TYR A 214 15.24 -3.37 -10.47
C TYR A 214 14.59 -3.93 -9.21
N GLY A 215 14.71 -3.19 -8.11
CA GLY A 215 14.12 -3.48 -6.82
C GLY A 215 12.60 -3.30 -6.81
N MET A 216 11.88 -4.41 -6.62
CA MET A 216 10.42 -4.48 -6.62
C MET A 216 9.88 -5.27 -5.42
N LYS A 217 8.56 -5.48 -5.42
CA LYS A 217 7.86 -6.42 -4.54
C LYS A 217 7.08 -7.38 -5.43
N ILE A 218 7.26 -8.70 -5.27
CA ILE A 218 6.43 -9.70 -5.96
C ILE A 218 4.96 -9.58 -5.49
N GLY A 219 4.02 -9.71 -6.42
CA GLY A 219 2.58 -9.63 -6.10
C GLY A 219 2.13 -8.24 -5.65
N ALA A 220 2.66 -7.19 -6.28
CA ALA A 220 2.24 -5.80 -6.13
C ALA A 220 2.41 -5.04 -7.45
N ALA A 221 1.77 -3.87 -7.61
CA ALA A 221 1.82 -3.09 -8.85
C ALA A 221 3.26 -2.74 -9.31
N ASN A 222 4.21 -2.61 -8.38
CA ASN A 222 5.63 -2.41 -8.69
C ASN A 222 6.21 -3.46 -9.65
N GLN A 223 5.79 -4.73 -9.58
CA GLN A 223 6.25 -5.75 -10.51
C GLN A 223 5.79 -5.47 -11.95
N VAL A 224 4.56 -4.95 -12.10
CA VAL A 224 4.00 -4.54 -13.39
C VAL A 224 4.75 -3.33 -13.96
N TYR A 225 5.13 -2.36 -13.12
CA TYR A 225 5.93 -1.22 -13.55
C TYR A 225 7.29 -1.64 -14.14
N GLY A 226 7.95 -2.65 -13.55
CA GLY A 226 9.16 -3.29 -14.10
C GLY A 226 8.96 -3.86 -15.51
N ILE A 227 7.83 -4.54 -15.71
CA ILE A 227 7.45 -5.13 -17.00
C ILE A 227 7.17 -4.03 -18.03
N ALA A 228 6.40 -3.01 -17.65
CA ALA A 228 6.10 -1.85 -18.49
C ALA A 228 7.38 -1.13 -18.94
N MET A 229 8.32 -0.87 -18.04
CA MET A 229 9.61 -0.24 -18.38
C MET A 229 10.42 -1.10 -19.38
N ASN A 230 10.47 -2.43 -19.18
CA ASN A 230 11.17 -3.32 -20.12
C ASN A 230 10.50 -3.38 -21.50
N GLN A 231 9.17 -3.37 -21.58
CA GLN A 231 8.44 -3.44 -22.85
C GLN A 231 8.43 -2.10 -23.60
N GLU A 232 8.06 -1.00 -22.93
CA GLU A 232 7.79 0.30 -23.56
C GLU A 232 9.04 1.12 -23.83
N TRP A 233 10.12 0.91 -23.04
CA TRP A 233 11.41 1.58 -23.27
C TRP A 233 12.41 0.66 -23.98
N GLY A 234 12.05 -0.60 -24.22
CA GLY A 234 13.00 -1.64 -24.63
C GLY A 234 14.12 -1.85 -23.61
N ALA A 235 13.89 -1.54 -22.34
CA ALA A 235 14.86 -1.75 -21.27
C ALA A 235 15.03 -3.25 -20.97
N GLN A 236 16.11 -3.61 -20.29
CA GLN A 236 16.46 -4.99 -19.93
C GLN A 236 16.84 -5.10 -18.45
N PHE A 237 16.04 -4.48 -17.58
CA PHE A 237 16.19 -4.55 -16.13
C PHE A 237 16.02 -5.98 -15.62
N LYS A 238 16.86 -6.37 -14.66
CA LYS A 238 16.74 -7.62 -13.90
C LYS A 238 15.86 -7.39 -12.67
N PRO A 239 14.64 -7.96 -12.60
CA PRO A 239 13.78 -7.80 -11.44
C PRO A 239 14.37 -8.50 -10.20
N MET A 240 14.28 -7.84 -9.04
CA MET A 240 14.74 -8.34 -7.75
C MET A 240 13.66 -8.08 -6.69
N ASP A 241 13.22 -9.14 -5.99
CA ASP A 241 12.25 -8.99 -4.90
C ASP A 241 12.95 -8.53 -3.62
N ILE A 242 12.62 -7.30 -3.21
CA ILE A 242 13.18 -6.62 -2.02
C ILE A 242 12.07 -6.30 -1.02
N GLY A 243 10.81 -6.21 -1.49
CA GLY A 243 9.65 -5.92 -0.68
C GLY A 243 9.25 -4.44 -0.71
N ASN A 244 8.79 -3.92 0.44
CA ASN A 244 8.16 -2.60 0.51
C ASN A 244 9.14 -1.43 0.32
N ASN A 245 8.61 -0.20 0.28
CA ASN A 245 9.41 1.02 0.06
C ASN A 245 10.54 1.18 1.10
N ALA A 246 10.33 0.84 2.37
CA ALA A 246 11.37 0.89 3.41
C ALA A 246 12.52 -0.11 3.16
N ALA A 247 12.20 -1.33 2.71
CA ALA A 247 13.21 -2.32 2.34
C ALA A 247 13.99 -1.87 1.08
N LYS A 248 13.29 -1.35 0.06
CA LYS A 248 13.91 -0.83 -1.18
C LYS A 248 14.84 0.37 -0.90
N MET A 249 14.46 1.31 -0.05
CA MET A 249 15.35 2.40 0.39
C MET A 249 16.62 1.85 1.07
N THR A 250 16.46 0.88 1.97
CA THR A 250 17.60 0.25 2.66
C THR A 250 18.55 -0.46 1.68
N ALA A 251 17.98 -1.18 0.70
CA ALA A 251 18.76 -1.87 -0.34
C ALA A 251 19.51 -0.88 -1.25
N LEU A 252 18.88 0.23 -1.67
CA LEU A 252 19.53 1.27 -2.46
C LEU A 252 20.70 1.94 -1.71
N LEU A 253 20.51 2.29 -0.44
CA LEU A 253 21.59 2.85 0.39
C LEU A 253 22.76 1.87 0.53
N GLY A 254 22.46 0.59 0.73
CA GLY A 254 23.45 -0.48 0.80
C GLY A 254 24.01 -0.96 -0.55
N GLN A 255 23.56 -0.39 -1.68
CA GLN A 255 23.88 -0.83 -3.05
C GLN A 255 23.65 -2.34 -3.26
N GLN A 256 22.58 -2.87 -2.66
CA GLN A 256 22.08 -4.23 -2.84
C GLN A 256 21.08 -4.34 -4.01
N THR A 257 20.81 -3.21 -4.68
CA THR A 257 20.10 -3.11 -5.95
C THR A 257 20.51 -1.81 -6.62
N ASP A 258 20.54 -1.77 -7.95
CA ASP A 258 20.98 -0.59 -8.71
C ASP A 258 19.89 0.49 -8.79
N THR A 259 18.66 0.07 -9.02
CA THR A 259 17.48 0.93 -9.18
C THR A 259 16.28 0.36 -8.44
N ALA A 260 15.30 1.20 -8.11
CA ALA A 260 13.99 0.74 -7.64
C ALA A 260 12.91 1.75 -8.01
N VAL A 261 11.64 1.35 -7.91
CA VAL A 261 10.52 2.30 -7.88
C VAL A 261 10.08 2.55 -6.45
N LEU A 262 9.92 3.82 -6.06
CA LEU A 262 9.38 4.23 -4.76
C LEU A 262 8.59 5.54 -4.86
N ALA A 263 7.80 5.87 -3.84
CA ALA A 263 7.21 7.20 -3.68
C ALA A 263 8.29 8.20 -3.22
N TYR A 264 8.53 9.26 -3.99
CA TYR A 264 9.52 10.29 -3.64
C TYR A 264 9.25 10.87 -2.25
N ALA A 265 7.98 11.07 -1.91
CA ALA A 265 7.50 11.52 -0.61
C ALA A 265 8.15 10.79 0.60
N LEU A 266 8.29 9.46 0.51
CA LEU A 266 8.85 8.62 1.58
C LEU A 266 10.39 8.70 1.69
N ALA A 267 11.05 9.16 0.63
CA ALA A 267 12.50 9.21 0.52
C ALA A 267 13.05 10.65 0.37
N LYS A 268 12.19 11.66 0.59
CA LYS A 268 12.50 13.09 0.35
C LYS A 268 13.80 13.56 0.99
N ASP A 269 14.09 13.10 2.20
CA ASP A 269 15.33 13.44 2.91
C ASP A 269 16.57 12.95 2.16
N TYR A 270 16.57 11.72 1.63
CA TYR A 270 17.69 11.14 0.86
C TYR A 270 17.91 11.82 -0.51
N PHE A 271 16.86 12.39 -1.10
CA PHE A 271 17.01 13.24 -2.29
C PHE A 271 17.59 14.61 -1.92
N ALA A 272 17.16 15.19 -0.79
CA ALA A 272 17.64 16.48 -0.30
C ALA A 272 19.11 16.44 0.17
N THR A 273 19.56 15.34 0.77
CA THR A 273 20.96 15.14 1.19
C THR A 273 21.87 14.61 0.07
N GLY A 274 21.29 14.05 -0.99
CA GLY A 274 21.98 13.69 -2.23
C GLY A 274 22.44 12.22 -2.32
N GLU A 275 22.07 11.36 -1.37
CA GLU A 275 22.27 9.91 -1.43
C GLU A 275 21.48 9.25 -2.57
N PHE A 276 20.30 9.77 -2.90
CA PHE A 276 19.46 9.27 -3.99
C PHE A 276 19.35 10.25 -5.16
N GLN A 277 19.14 9.70 -6.35
CA GLN A 277 18.78 10.44 -7.56
C GLN A 277 17.49 9.86 -8.14
N ALA A 278 16.48 10.70 -8.30
CA ALA A 278 15.32 10.37 -9.13
C ALA A 278 15.76 10.44 -10.59
N LEU A 279 15.69 9.32 -11.30
CA LEU A 279 16.06 9.21 -12.72
C LEU A 279 14.94 9.74 -13.61
N CYS A 280 13.69 9.49 -13.23
CA CYS A 280 12.49 10.07 -13.79
C CYS A 280 11.29 9.92 -12.84
N LEU A 281 10.27 10.76 -13.04
CA LEU A 281 8.93 10.61 -12.47
C LEU A 281 8.11 9.61 -13.31
N LEU A 282 7.38 8.73 -12.65
CA LEU A 282 6.53 7.71 -13.27
C LEU A 282 5.06 8.06 -13.10
N GLY A 283 4.62 9.02 -13.91
CA GLY A 283 3.24 9.46 -14.03
C GLY A 283 2.97 9.88 -15.47
N SER A 284 1.70 9.96 -15.87
CA SER A 284 1.29 10.54 -17.16
C SER A 284 1.43 12.07 -17.20
N GLU A 285 1.48 12.72 -16.03
CA GLU A 285 1.60 14.16 -15.86
C GLU A 285 2.76 14.53 -14.92
N LYS A 286 3.30 15.74 -15.07
CA LYS A 286 4.36 16.28 -14.22
C LYS A 286 3.77 16.71 -12.87
N ASN A 287 4.36 16.26 -11.77
CA ASN A 287 4.05 16.82 -10.45
C ASN A 287 4.76 18.19 -10.30
N GLU A 288 3.98 19.27 -10.17
CA GLU A 288 4.52 20.65 -10.06
C GLU A 288 5.44 20.84 -8.86
N LEU A 289 5.20 20.10 -7.76
CA LEU A 289 6.03 20.13 -6.55
C LEU A 289 7.37 19.37 -6.74
N LEU A 290 7.53 18.65 -7.86
CA LEU A 290 8.73 17.91 -8.26
C LEU A 290 9.21 18.34 -9.67
N ALA A 291 9.06 19.62 -10.02
CA ALA A 291 9.38 20.15 -11.35
C ALA A 291 10.79 19.79 -11.87
N ASP A 292 11.78 19.69 -10.99
CA ASP A 292 13.17 19.34 -11.31
C ASP A 292 13.38 17.84 -11.66
N VAL A 293 12.41 16.97 -11.35
CA VAL A 293 12.48 15.53 -11.66
C VAL A 293 11.89 15.28 -13.06
N PRO A 294 12.68 14.83 -14.06
CA PRO A 294 12.22 14.76 -15.45
C PRO A 294 11.18 13.66 -15.68
N LEU A 295 10.31 13.83 -16.68
CA LEU A 295 9.49 12.75 -17.23
C LEU A 295 10.30 11.88 -18.23
N PRO A 296 9.95 10.60 -18.43
CA PRO A 296 10.51 9.75 -19.48
C PRO A 296 10.44 10.39 -20.88
N SER A 297 9.34 11.08 -21.20
CA SER A 297 9.13 11.77 -22.49
C SER A 297 10.12 12.91 -22.76
N GLU A 298 10.69 13.54 -21.74
CA GLU A 298 11.77 14.53 -21.89
C GLU A 298 13.05 13.91 -22.50
N TYR A 299 13.20 12.58 -22.42
CA TYR A 299 14.28 11.81 -23.04
C TYR A 299 13.88 11.02 -24.30
N GLY A 300 12.62 11.17 -24.75
CA GLY A 300 12.07 10.42 -25.88
C GLY A 300 11.64 8.98 -25.54
N LEU A 301 11.46 8.66 -24.25
CA LEU A 301 10.83 7.43 -23.79
C LEU A 301 9.32 7.63 -23.63
N LYS A 302 8.54 6.55 -23.61
CA LYS A 302 7.10 6.62 -23.34
C LYS A 302 6.87 6.91 -21.85
N ASP A 303 5.96 7.81 -21.50
CA ASP A 303 5.56 7.97 -20.10
C ASP A 303 4.77 6.73 -19.63
N ILE A 304 5.10 6.25 -18.43
CA ILE A 304 4.47 5.08 -17.81
C ILE A 304 3.81 5.60 -16.54
N ASP A 305 2.48 5.47 -16.48
CA ASP A 305 1.72 5.96 -15.34
C ASP A 305 1.78 4.97 -14.18
N CYS A 306 2.55 5.32 -13.17
CA CYS A 306 2.66 4.60 -11.89
C CYS A 306 2.13 5.47 -10.73
N SER A 307 1.30 6.47 -11.03
CA SER A 307 0.60 7.29 -10.04
C SER A 307 -0.26 6.39 -9.15
N LYS A 308 -0.34 6.70 -7.86
CA LYS A 308 -1.25 6.02 -6.95
C LYS A 308 -2.38 6.94 -6.54
N TRP A 309 -3.43 6.33 -6.03
CA TRP A 309 -4.62 6.97 -5.52
C TRP A 309 -5.21 6.03 -4.48
N PHE A 310 -5.87 6.60 -3.47
CA PHE A 310 -6.34 5.85 -2.31
C PHE A 310 -7.86 5.94 -2.26
N TRP A 311 -8.56 4.83 -2.50
CA TRP A 311 -10.01 4.78 -2.43
C TRP A 311 -10.46 4.27 -1.06
N LEU A 312 -11.56 4.81 -0.54
CA LEU A 312 -12.27 4.31 0.62
C LEU A 312 -13.58 3.66 0.18
N GLY A 313 -13.93 2.52 0.77
CA GLY A 313 -15.17 1.80 0.51
C GLY A 313 -15.73 1.12 1.75
N VAL A 314 -17.00 0.78 1.71
CA VAL A 314 -17.73 0.03 2.76
C VAL A 314 -18.39 -1.21 2.14
N HIS A 315 -18.97 -2.06 2.99
CA HIS A 315 -19.75 -3.23 2.55
C HIS A 315 -20.77 -2.85 1.45
N PRO A 316 -20.95 -3.65 0.39
CA PRO A 316 -21.78 -3.28 -0.76
C PRO A 316 -23.25 -2.98 -0.40
N ASP A 317 -23.79 -3.68 0.60
CA ASP A 317 -25.17 -3.48 1.09
C ASP A 317 -25.33 -2.30 2.07
N THR A 318 -24.29 -1.51 2.38
CA THR A 318 -24.42 -0.36 3.28
C THR A 318 -25.43 0.66 2.72
N PRO A 319 -26.37 1.20 3.52
CA PRO A 319 -27.38 2.16 3.06
C PRO A 319 -26.75 3.38 2.37
N ASP A 320 -27.38 3.84 1.28
CA ASP A 320 -26.84 4.95 0.47
C ASP A 320 -26.68 6.23 1.30
N GLU A 321 -27.63 6.52 2.21
CA GLU A 321 -27.56 7.65 3.16
C GLU A 321 -26.32 7.63 4.08
N VAL A 322 -25.83 6.44 4.44
CA VAL A 322 -24.62 6.28 5.28
C VAL A 322 -23.38 6.51 4.42
N VAL A 323 -23.38 6.04 3.18
CA VAL A 323 -22.29 6.31 2.22
C VAL A 323 -22.25 7.78 1.82
N ASP A 324 -23.41 8.44 1.69
CA ASP A 324 -23.51 9.88 1.48
C ASP A 324 -22.83 10.64 2.62
N ILE A 325 -23.16 10.35 3.89
CA ILE A 325 -22.51 11.01 5.04
C ILE A 325 -20.99 10.77 5.07
N LEU A 326 -20.53 9.55 4.81
CA LEU A 326 -19.10 9.23 4.75
C LEU A 326 -18.40 9.95 3.59
N SER A 327 -19.08 10.10 2.45
CA SER A 327 -18.60 10.76 1.24
C SER A 327 -18.50 12.27 1.43
N ASP A 328 -19.53 12.90 1.97
CA ASP A 328 -19.59 14.33 2.25
C ASP A 328 -18.57 14.74 3.32
N ALA A 329 -18.33 13.87 4.32
CA ALA A 329 -17.26 14.07 5.30
C ALA A 329 -15.86 13.90 4.67
N LEU A 330 -15.70 12.96 3.73
CA LEU A 330 -14.45 12.75 3.01
C LEU A 330 -14.13 13.92 2.06
N GLU A 331 -15.15 14.52 1.44
CA GLU A 331 -15.01 15.77 0.67
C GLU A 331 -14.54 16.92 1.56
N GLN A 332 -15.18 17.13 2.72
CA GLN A 332 -14.77 18.14 3.70
C GLN A 332 -13.33 17.95 4.21
N VAL A 333 -12.83 16.70 4.32
CA VAL A 333 -11.42 16.43 4.58
C VAL A 333 -10.53 16.98 3.46
N THR A 334 -10.90 16.79 2.20
CA THR A 334 -10.11 17.31 1.06
C THR A 334 -10.15 18.83 0.92
N GLU A 335 -11.18 19.50 1.46
CA GLU A 335 -11.27 20.96 1.50
C GLU A 335 -10.55 21.59 2.72
N ASP A 336 -10.15 20.79 3.71
CA ASP A 336 -9.50 21.27 4.93
C ASP A 336 -8.08 21.82 4.63
N PRO A 337 -7.80 23.11 4.87
CA PRO A 337 -6.50 23.70 4.54
C PRO A 337 -5.32 23.08 5.29
N GLU A 338 -5.53 22.54 6.50
CA GLU A 338 -4.48 21.85 7.26
C GLU A 338 -4.23 20.45 6.71
N PHE A 339 -5.27 19.75 6.23
CA PHE A 339 -5.13 18.46 5.53
C PHE A 339 -4.38 18.64 4.20
N VAL A 340 -4.85 19.57 3.35
CA VAL A 340 -4.22 19.92 2.07
C VAL A 340 -2.75 20.23 2.26
N LYS A 341 -2.42 21.14 3.18
CA LYS A 341 -1.03 21.48 3.48
C LYS A 341 -0.22 20.27 3.98
N THR A 342 -0.80 19.41 4.82
CA THR A 342 -0.11 18.21 5.34
C THR A 342 0.23 17.22 4.20
N MET A 343 -0.62 17.12 3.18
CA MET A 343 -0.40 16.29 2.00
C MET A 343 0.63 16.92 1.04
N GLU A 344 0.52 18.23 0.78
CA GLU A 344 1.45 18.98 -0.07
C GLU A 344 2.87 19.08 0.51
N ASP A 345 3.02 19.17 1.85
CA ASP A 345 4.30 19.06 2.56
C ASP A 345 5.00 17.68 2.35
N ASN A 346 4.27 16.73 1.75
CA ASN A 346 4.74 15.42 1.33
C ASN A 346 4.59 15.19 -0.19
N TYR A 347 4.46 16.26 -0.99
CA TYR A 347 4.36 16.22 -2.46
C TYR A 347 3.12 15.52 -3.03
N LEU A 348 2.15 15.17 -2.18
CA LEU A 348 0.91 14.49 -2.57
C LEU A 348 -0.13 15.50 -3.05
N THR A 349 -0.99 15.07 -3.98
CA THR A 349 -2.04 15.92 -4.55
C THR A 349 -3.37 15.57 -3.90
N VAL A 350 -3.98 16.56 -3.23
CA VAL A 350 -5.36 16.43 -2.73
C VAL A 350 -6.32 16.75 -3.87
N ARG A 351 -7.18 15.79 -4.17
CA ARG A 351 -8.27 15.89 -5.15
C ARG A 351 -9.33 14.90 -4.73
N TYR A 352 -10.59 15.35 -4.71
CA TYR A 352 -11.71 14.47 -4.46
C TYR A 352 -12.29 13.88 -5.75
N ILE A 353 -12.63 12.59 -5.71
CA ILE A 353 -13.55 11.94 -6.64
C ILE A 353 -14.54 11.12 -5.80
N ALA A 354 -15.84 11.34 -6.00
CA ALA A 354 -16.89 10.74 -5.19
C ALA A 354 -17.35 9.37 -5.71
N LYS A 355 -17.76 8.48 -4.79
CA LYS A 355 -18.69 7.36 -5.04
C LYS A 355 -18.43 6.58 -6.34
N LYS A 356 -19.36 6.63 -7.31
CA LYS A 356 -19.30 5.85 -8.56
C LYS A 356 -18.22 6.36 -9.52
N ASP A 357 -17.98 7.67 -9.59
CA ASP A 357 -16.94 8.26 -10.43
C ASP A 357 -15.54 7.80 -9.97
N ALA A 358 -15.36 7.54 -8.67
CA ALA A 358 -14.14 6.97 -8.13
C ALA A 358 -13.94 5.50 -8.56
N GLN A 359 -15.03 4.73 -8.72
CA GLN A 359 -14.98 3.38 -9.29
C GLN A 359 -14.67 3.41 -10.80
N ASP A 360 -15.34 4.26 -11.57
CA ASP A 360 -15.05 4.40 -13.01
C ASP A 360 -13.61 4.87 -13.26
N TYR A 361 -13.10 5.79 -12.45
CA TYR A 361 -11.69 6.19 -12.49
C TYR A 361 -10.75 5.02 -12.16
N ALA A 362 -11.04 4.28 -11.08
CA ALA A 362 -10.26 3.13 -10.64
C ALA A 362 -10.16 2.04 -11.72
N ASP A 363 -11.29 1.67 -12.32
CA ASP A 363 -11.38 0.63 -13.34
C ASP A 363 -10.71 1.07 -14.63
N GLN A 364 -10.93 2.31 -15.08
CA GLN A 364 -10.26 2.84 -16.27
C GLN A 364 -8.74 2.86 -16.07
N PHE A 365 -8.26 3.32 -14.92
CA PHE A 365 -6.83 3.29 -14.58
C PHE A 365 -6.29 1.85 -14.58
N TYR A 366 -7.03 0.87 -14.03
CA TYR A 366 -6.66 -0.55 -14.08
C TYR A 366 -6.55 -1.09 -15.52
N GLN A 367 -7.53 -0.80 -16.37
CA GLN A 367 -7.53 -1.20 -17.78
C GLN A 367 -6.36 -0.58 -18.57
N ASP A 368 -6.00 0.67 -18.28
CA ASP A 368 -4.95 1.38 -19.02
C ASP A 368 -3.54 1.06 -18.52
N THR A 369 -3.35 0.75 -17.24
CA THR A 369 -2.01 0.64 -16.62
C THR A 369 -1.57 -0.77 -16.21
N LEU A 370 -2.49 -1.70 -15.89
CA LEU A 370 -2.11 -3.05 -15.47
C LEU A 370 -2.50 -4.13 -16.49
N VAL A 371 -3.70 -4.07 -17.04
CA VAL A 371 -4.21 -5.07 -18.00
C VAL A 371 -3.29 -5.29 -19.21
N PRO A 372 -2.63 -4.28 -19.82
CA PRO A 372 -1.74 -4.48 -20.97
C PRO A 372 -0.54 -5.40 -20.68
N TYR A 373 -0.16 -5.53 -19.41
CA TYR A 373 1.02 -6.27 -18.96
C TYR A 373 0.68 -7.58 -18.25
N LYS A 374 -0.61 -7.91 -18.10
CA LYS A 374 -1.13 -9.04 -17.32
C LYS A 374 -0.47 -10.37 -17.66
N ASP A 375 -0.37 -10.70 -18.95
CA ASP A 375 0.15 -12.00 -19.39
C ASP A 375 1.61 -12.20 -18.98
N GLU A 376 2.44 -11.16 -19.07
CA GLU A 376 3.85 -11.22 -18.67
C GLU A 376 4.02 -11.12 -17.15
N PHE A 377 3.13 -10.43 -16.45
CA PHE A 377 3.06 -10.45 -14.99
C PHE A 377 2.75 -11.87 -14.47
N LEU A 378 1.84 -12.60 -15.11
CA LEU A 378 1.55 -14.00 -14.79
C LEU A 378 2.71 -14.94 -15.18
N SER A 379 3.37 -14.68 -16.31
CA SER A 379 4.55 -15.46 -16.78
C SER A 379 5.77 -15.34 -15.85
N THR A 380 5.92 -14.19 -15.20
CA THR A 380 7.01 -13.88 -14.26
C THR A 380 6.69 -14.27 -12.82
N SER A 381 5.41 -14.27 -12.41
CA SER A 381 4.97 -14.68 -11.07
C SER A 381 4.86 -16.19 -10.87
N SER A 382 4.99 -16.97 -11.94
CA SER A 382 4.86 -18.44 -11.93
C SER A 382 6.21 -19.18 -11.93
N LYS A 383 7.32 -18.48 -11.67
CA LYS A 383 8.71 -18.98 -11.69
C LYS A 383 9.39 -18.72 -10.35
#